data_AF-A0AAI8DJV1-F1
#
_entry.id   AF-A0AAI8DJV1-F1
#
_cell.length_a   1.000
_cell.length_b   1.000
_cell.length_c   1.000
_cell.angle_alpha   90.00
_cell.angle_beta   90.00
_cell.angle_gamma   90.00
#
_symmetry.space_group_name_H-M   'P 1'
#
loop_
_entity.id
_entity.type
_entity.pdbx_description
1 polymer ?
#
loop_
_entity_poly.entity_id
_entity_poly.type
_entity_poly.pdbx_seq_one_letter_code
_entity_poly.pdbx_strand_id
1 'polypeptide(L)'
;MKKLLFATTAAAGIIASGFGAQADASEYTNYSNQNTNYNYTTTQVAQPTQATQTTESTDSSNTSEVYKEFIAAGGTKALWDNIVMPESSGNPNAVNELGYRGLGQTKESWGTGSVAEQTKGMINYAKERYGSIEAAIAFRQANNWW
;
A
#
# COMPACT_ATOMS: atom_id res chain seq x y z
N MET A 1 20.61 45.31 -34.70
CA MET A 1 19.37 44.99 -33.94
C MET A 1 18.26 44.71 -34.93
N LYS A 2 17.93 43.43 -35.19
CA LYS A 2 16.82 43.08 -36.10
C LYS A 2 15.52 43.02 -35.28
N LYS A 3 14.62 43.95 -35.57
CA LYS A 3 13.21 43.92 -35.14
C LYS A 3 12.47 43.02 -36.12
N LEU A 4 11.68 42.06 -35.63
CA LEU A 4 10.63 41.43 -36.42
C LEU A 4 9.39 41.29 -35.53
N LEU A 5 8.39 42.12 -35.81
CA LEU A 5 7.00 41.97 -35.37
C LEU A 5 6.20 41.76 -36.64
N PHE A 6 5.47 40.64 -36.75
CA PHE A 6 4.26 40.54 -37.56
C PHE A 6 3.26 39.63 -36.84
N ALA A 7 2.06 40.17 -36.64
CA ALA A 7 0.88 39.57 -36.05
C ALA A 7 -0.05 38.99 -37.15
N THR A 8 -1.26 38.57 -36.73
CA THR A 8 -2.46 38.11 -37.49
C THR A 8 -2.58 36.59 -37.65
N THR A 9 -3.72 35.92 -37.47
CA THR A 9 -5.10 36.24 -37.05
C THR A 9 -5.79 34.91 -36.68
N ALA A 10 -6.84 35.00 -35.86
CA ALA A 10 -7.66 33.93 -35.29
C ALA A 10 -8.36 32.99 -36.29
N ALA A 11 -8.67 31.78 -35.83
CA ALA A 11 -9.84 31.03 -36.26
C ALA A 11 -10.57 30.49 -35.02
N ALA A 12 -11.71 31.11 -34.70
CA ALA A 12 -12.70 30.57 -33.79
C ALA A 12 -13.52 29.52 -34.55
N GLY A 13 -13.49 28.27 -34.08
CA GLY A 13 -14.40 27.21 -34.49
C GLY A 13 -15.36 26.90 -33.37
N ILE A 14 -16.59 27.37 -33.50
CA ILE A 14 -17.73 26.99 -32.66
C ILE A 14 -18.25 25.65 -33.17
N ILE A 15 -18.36 24.65 -32.30
CA ILE A 15 -19.34 23.58 -32.45
C ILE A 15 -20.16 23.49 -31.17
N ALA A 16 -21.41 23.90 -31.31
CA ALA A 16 -22.49 23.72 -30.35
C ALA A 16 -23.06 22.31 -30.51
N SER A 17 -23.28 21.60 -29.41
CA SER A 17 -24.55 20.93 -29.07
C SER A 17 -24.38 20.24 -27.71
N GLY A 18 -25.18 20.68 -26.75
CA GLY A 18 -25.16 20.15 -25.39
C GLY A 18 -25.88 18.81 -25.28
N PHE A 19 -25.45 18.03 -24.31
CA PHE A 19 -26.30 17.11 -23.56
C PHE A 19 -25.82 17.19 -22.11
N GLY A 20 -26.74 17.47 -21.20
CA GLY A 20 -26.44 17.54 -19.78
C GLY A 20 -25.99 16.19 -19.24
N ALA A 21 -25.12 16.22 -18.24
CA ALA A 21 -25.06 15.19 -17.22
C ALA A 21 -24.38 15.82 -16.00
N GLN A 22 -25.20 16.20 -15.04
CA GLN A 22 -24.82 16.30 -13.65
C GLN A 22 -24.38 14.90 -13.21
N ALA A 23 -23.09 14.71 -13.02
CA ALA A 23 -22.59 13.51 -12.36
C ALA A 23 -22.76 13.69 -10.85
N ASP A 24 -23.99 13.48 -10.37
CA ASP A 24 -24.17 12.76 -9.12
C ASP A 24 -23.85 11.30 -9.45
N ALA A 25 -22.71 10.83 -8.96
CA ALA A 25 -22.38 9.41 -8.95
C ALA A 25 -22.02 9.04 -7.52
N SER A 26 -23.08 8.97 -6.72
CA SER A 26 -23.17 8.09 -5.57
C SER A 26 -23.00 6.65 -6.04
N GLU A 27 -21.76 6.20 -6.25
CA GLU A 27 -21.47 4.79 -6.46
C GLU A 27 -20.36 4.35 -5.51
N TYR A 28 -20.77 4.05 -4.28
CA TYR A 28 -20.16 2.97 -3.51
C TYR A 28 -20.30 1.69 -4.35
N THR A 29 -19.35 1.47 -5.27
CA THR A 29 -19.28 0.17 -5.93
C THR A 29 -18.97 -0.86 -4.84
N ASN A 30 -20.00 -1.65 -4.56
CA ASN A 30 -19.92 -2.88 -3.81
C ASN A 30 -19.01 -3.82 -4.60
N TYR A 31 -17.70 -3.75 -4.36
CA TYR A 31 -16.79 -4.75 -4.86
C TYR A 31 -16.85 -5.93 -3.92
N SER A 32 -17.54 -6.95 -4.43
CA SER A 32 -17.57 -8.32 -3.97
C SER A 32 -16.20 -8.74 -3.45
N ASN A 33 -16.21 -9.22 -2.21
CA ASN A 33 -15.09 -9.80 -1.51
C ASN A 33 -14.63 -11.05 -2.28
N GLN A 34 -13.77 -10.87 -3.27
CA GLN A 34 -13.05 -11.99 -3.87
C GLN A 34 -11.92 -12.32 -2.91
N ASN A 35 -12.26 -13.20 -1.95
CA ASN A 35 -11.30 -14.00 -1.21
C ASN A 35 -10.52 -14.84 -2.22
N THR A 36 -9.51 -14.25 -2.85
CA THR A 36 -8.50 -14.99 -3.59
C THR A 36 -7.66 -15.72 -2.55
N ASN A 37 -8.03 -16.97 -2.31
CA ASN A 37 -7.18 -17.96 -1.67
C ASN A 37 -5.92 -18.09 -2.55
N TYR A 38 -4.90 -17.29 -2.25
CA TYR A 38 -3.59 -17.46 -2.84
C TYR A 38 -2.96 -18.68 -2.17
N ASN A 39 -3.11 -19.81 -2.82
CA ASN A 39 -2.35 -21.00 -2.55
C ASN A 39 -0.93 -20.77 -3.07
N TYR A 40 -0.05 -20.25 -2.21
CA TYR A 40 1.36 -20.12 -2.53
C TYR A 40 2.02 -21.51 -2.42
N THR A 41 2.41 -22.06 -3.56
CA THR A 41 3.29 -23.23 -3.60
C THR A 41 4.69 -22.79 -3.19
N THR A 42 5.01 -22.95 -1.90
CA THR A 42 6.38 -22.88 -1.38
C THR A 42 7.21 -23.97 -2.04
N THR A 43 8.23 -23.60 -2.82
CA THR A 43 9.33 -24.53 -3.14
C THR A 43 10.11 -24.78 -1.86
N GLN A 44 9.72 -25.84 -1.16
CA GLN A 44 10.40 -26.37 0.02
C GLN A 44 11.74 -26.98 -0.40
N VAL A 45 12.84 -26.43 0.12
CA VAL A 45 14.10 -27.16 0.23
C VAL A 45 14.11 -27.88 1.59
N ALA A 46 14.44 -29.17 1.59
CA ALA A 46 14.09 -30.12 2.65
C ALA A 46 15.03 -30.15 3.88
N GLN A 47 14.40 -30.15 5.07
CA GLN A 47 14.64 -31.01 6.27
C GLN A 47 15.82 -30.68 7.24
N PRO A 48 15.75 -30.96 8.60
CA PRO A 48 14.69 -31.56 9.44
C PRO A 48 14.15 -30.76 10.67
N THR A 49 12.86 -31.00 10.92
CA THR A 49 12.09 -31.24 12.16
C THR A 49 12.61 -30.79 13.55
N GLN A 50 11.91 -29.84 14.19
CA GLN A 50 11.29 -30.05 15.52
C GLN A 50 10.21 -28.99 15.83
N ALA A 51 9.07 -29.48 16.32
CA ALA A 51 7.83 -28.75 16.49
C ALA A 51 7.81 -27.85 17.74
N THR A 52 7.22 -26.67 17.63
CA THR A 52 6.17 -26.25 18.60
C THR A 52 5.24 -25.21 17.96
N GLN A 53 3.95 -25.45 18.17
CA GLN A 53 2.80 -24.76 17.60
C GLN A 53 2.75 -23.27 17.96
N THR A 54 2.35 -22.45 17.01
CA THR A 54 1.27 -21.47 17.24
C THR A 54 0.51 -21.29 15.92
N THR A 55 -0.46 -22.17 15.69
CA THR A 55 -1.57 -21.90 14.77
C THR A 55 -2.52 -20.93 15.47
N GLU A 56 -2.30 -19.63 15.29
CA GLU A 56 -3.34 -18.63 15.52
C GLU A 56 -3.98 -18.27 14.17
N SER A 57 -4.99 -19.05 13.79
CA SER A 57 -5.95 -18.61 12.78
C SER A 57 -6.82 -17.51 13.41
N THR A 58 -6.35 -16.26 13.32
CA THR A 58 -7.14 -15.06 13.65
C THR A 58 -7.20 -14.12 12.44
N ASP A 59 -7.41 -14.72 11.27
CA ASP A 59 -6.86 -14.26 9.98
C ASP A 59 -7.72 -13.22 9.23
N SER A 60 -8.80 -12.69 9.83
CA SER A 60 -9.58 -11.61 9.18
C SER A 60 -10.10 -10.57 10.15
N SER A 61 -10.50 -10.96 11.36
CA SER A 61 -10.98 -10.00 12.36
C SER A 61 -9.87 -9.10 12.91
N ASN A 62 -8.70 -9.67 13.23
CA ASN A 62 -7.56 -8.87 13.69
C ASN A 62 -7.01 -7.97 12.58
N THR A 63 -6.94 -8.47 11.35
CA THR A 63 -6.54 -7.68 10.18
C THR A 63 -7.47 -6.47 9.99
N SER A 64 -8.77 -6.63 10.24
CA SER A 64 -9.75 -5.52 10.16
C SER A 64 -9.51 -4.45 11.23
N GLU A 65 -9.26 -4.83 12.49
CA GLU A 65 -8.97 -3.87 13.56
C GLU A 65 -7.60 -3.20 13.39
N VAL A 66 -6.57 -3.98 13.02
CA VAL A 66 -5.24 -3.44 12.71
C VAL A 66 -5.31 -2.49 11.50
N TYR A 67 -6.06 -2.84 10.45
CA TYR A 67 -6.28 -1.95 9.31
C TYR A 67 -6.94 -0.64 9.73
N LYS A 68 -7.98 -0.69 10.57
CA LYS A 68 -8.63 0.53 11.09
C LYS A 68 -7.66 1.41 11.85
N GLU A 69 -6.86 0.83 12.76
CA GLU A 69 -5.86 1.58 13.51
C GLU A 69 -4.77 2.15 12.60
N PHE A 70 -4.33 1.38 11.61
CA PHE A 70 -3.37 1.80 10.59
C PHE A 70 -3.88 3.02 9.80
N ILE A 71 -5.13 2.99 9.32
CA ILE A 71 -5.75 4.13 8.64
C ILE A 71 -5.90 5.33 9.59
N ALA A 72 -6.32 5.11 10.84
CA ALA A 72 -6.45 6.16 11.84
C ALA A 72 -5.09 6.81 12.19
N ALA A 73 -4.00 6.06 12.13
CA ALA A 73 -2.63 6.54 12.35
C ALA A 73 -2.03 7.29 11.14
N GLY A 74 -2.81 7.47 10.06
CA GLY A 74 -2.39 8.18 8.85
C GLY A 74 -1.85 7.27 7.74
N GLY A 75 -1.93 5.96 7.91
CA GLY A 75 -1.67 4.99 6.86
C GLY A 75 -2.68 5.14 5.71
N THR A 76 -2.26 4.78 4.50
CA THR A 76 -3.14 4.81 3.33
C THR A 76 -3.50 3.39 2.91
N LYS A 77 -4.68 3.20 2.30
CA LYS A 77 -5.05 1.90 1.72
C LYS A 77 -3.99 1.39 0.73
N ALA A 78 -3.38 2.29 -0.05
CA ALA A 78 -2.33 1.92 -0.98
C ALA A 78 -1.07 1.39 -0.27
N LEU A 79 -0.64 2.02 0.83
CA LEU A 79 0.49 1.54 1.62
C LEU A 79 0.16 0.20 2.30
N TRP A 80 -1.08 0.04 2.77
CA TRP A 80 -1.55 -1.21 3.34
C TRP A 80 -1.52 -2.35 2.32
N ASP A 81 -2.19 -2.18 1.19
CA ASP A 81 -2.34 -3.24 0.18
C ASP A 81 -1.02 -3.62 -0.48
N ASN A 82 -0.13 -2.64 -0.69
CA ASN A 82 1.10 -2.88 -1.46
C ASN A 82 2.31 -3.19 -0.58
N ILE A 83 2.35 -2.72 0.67
CA ILE A 83 3.47 -2.98 1.58
C ILE A 83 3.03 -3.88 2.73
N VAL A 84 2.08 -3.44 3.56
CA VAL A 84 1.74 -4.19 4.79
C VAL A 84 1.25 -5.61 4.50
N MET A 85 0.30 -5.76 3.57
CA MET A 85 -0.27 -7.07 3.26
C MET A 85 0.80 -8.04 2.71
N PRO A 86 1.65 -7.63 1.77
CA PRO A 86 2.69 -8.53 1.29
C PRO A 86 3.87 -8.77 2.26
N GLU A 87 4.21 -7.81 3.12
CA GLU A 87 5.33 -7.96 4.05
C GLU A 87 4.94 -8.73 5.32
N SER A 88 3.75 -8.50 5.87
CA SER A 88 3.36 -9.08 7.17
C SER A 88 1.97 -9.71 7.22
N SER A 89 1.24 -9.72 6.10
CA SER A 89 -0.18 -10.10 6.07
C SER A 89 -1.05 -9.27 7.01
N GLY A 90 -0.65 -8.04 7.35
CA GLY A 90 -1.36 -7.20 8.32
C GLY A 90 -1.10 -7.58 9.78
N ASN A 91 -0.13 -8.45 10.08
CA ASN A 91 0.22 -8.82 11.44
C ASN A 91 1.25 -7.84 12.03
N PRO A 92 0.90 -7.02 13.05
CA PRO A 92 1.83 -6.08 13.67
C PRO A 92 2.88 -6.76 14.56
N ASN A 93 2.73 -8.05 14.83
CA ASN A 93 3.67 -8.86 15.59
C ASN A 93 4.44 -9.86 14.71
N ALA A 94 4.35 -9.73 13.38
CA ALA A 94 5.08 -10.60 12.48
C ALA A 94 6.59 -10.53 12.77
N VAL A 95 7.25 -11.69 12.81
CA VAL A 95 8.71 -11.80 12.95
C VAL A 95 9.20 -12.86 11.99
N ASN A 96 10.19 -12.53 11.16
CA ASN A 96 10.83 -13.51 10.30
C ASN A 96 12.13 -14.05 10.91
N GLU A 97 12.67 -15.12 10.31
CA GLU A 97 13.89 -15.80 10.78
C GLU A 97 15.14 -14.90 10.75
N LEU A 98 15.12 -13.83 9.95
CA LEU A 98 16.20 -12.85 9.83
C LEU A 98 16.08 -11.70 10.85
N GLY A 99 15.06 -11.74 11.72
CA GLY A 99 14.82 -10.79 12.79
C GLY A 99 14.12 -9.49 12.35
N TYR A 100 13.52 -9.44 11.16
CA TYR A 100 12.66 -8.33 10.77
C TYR A 100 11.28 -8.48 11.40
N ARG A 101 10.67 -7.35 11.78
CA ARG A 101 9.50 -7.32 12.66
C ARG A 101 8.42 -6.34 12.18
N GLY A 102 7.18 -6.62 12.59
CA GLY A 102 6.05 -5.72 12.45
C GLY A 102 5.46 -5.62 11.03
N LEU A 103 4.53 -4.68 10.87
CA LEU A 103 3.77 -4.40 9.65
C LEU A 103 4.67 -4.14 8.44
N GLY A 104 5.80 -3.50 8.67
CA GLY A 104 6.75 -3.15 7.63
C GLY A 104 7.87 -4.16 7.41
N GLN A 105 7.95 -5.23 8.21
CA GLN A 105 9.12 -6.13 8.27
C GLN A 105 10.44 -5.35 8.29
N THR A 106 10.69 -4.63 9.39
CA THR A 106 11.86 -3.76 9.56
C THR A 106 12.76 -4.21 10.73
N LYS A 107 14.00 -3.72 10.77
CA LYS A 107 14.89 -3.78 11.95
C LYS A 107 14.93 -2.48 12.74
N GLU A 108 14.25 -1.45 12.25
CA GLU A 108 14.10 -0.18 12.95
C GLU A 108 13.28 -0.35 14.24
N SER A 109 13.54 0.51 15.23
CA SER A 109 12.90 0.44 16.55
C SER A 109 11.38 0.56 16.50
N TRP A 110 10.85 1.26 15.50
CA TRP A 110 9.41 1.42 15.32
C TRP A 110 8.70 0.11 14.95
N GLY A 111 9.42 -0.90 14.44
CA GLY A 111 8.86 -2.20 14.02
C GLY A 111 8.31 -3.07 15.16
N THR A 112 8.49 -2.65 16.41
CA THR A 112 8.05 -3.38 17.61
C THR A 112 7.05 -2.59 18.46
N GLY A 113 6.66 -1.40 18.01
CA GLY A 113 5.68 -0.56 18.70
C GLY A 113 4.23 -1.00 18.41
N SER A 114 3.29 -0.20 18.91
CA SER A 114 1.87 -0.25 18.52
C SER A 114 1.67 -0.12 17.01
N VAL A 115 0.48 -0.47 16.50
CA VAL A 115 0.14 -0.28 15.08
C VAL A 115 0.31 1.19 14.67
N ALA A 116 -0.08 2.13 15.54
CA ALA A 116 0.14 3.55 15.29
C ALA A 116 1.62 3.95 15.20
N GLU A 117 2.49 3.42 16.06
CA GLU A 117 3.94 3.67 16.00
C GLU A 117 4.57 3.06 14.75
N GLN A 118 4.20 1.82 14.43
CA GLN A 118 4.64 1.15 13.21
C GLN A 118 4.21 1.93 11.97
N THR A 119 2.95 2.38 11.91
CA THR A 119 2.41 3.16 10.79
C THR A 119 3.20 4.46 10.59
N LYS A 120 3.44 5.22 11.67
CA LYS A 120 4.24 6.46 11.60
C LYS A 120 5.67 6.19 11.17
N GLY A 121 6.27 5.12 11.69
CA GLY A 121 7.60 4.65 11.27
C GLY A 121 7.66 4.34 9.78
N MET A 122 6.68 3.59 9.26
CA MET A 122 6.58 3.25 7.84
C MET A 122 6.43 4.50 6.96
N ILE A 123 5.59 5.46 7.36
CA ILE A 123 5.39 6.71 6.61
C ILE A 123 6.67 7.56 6.58
N ASN A 124 7.35 7.68 7.72
CA ASN A 124 8.60 8.45 7.79
C ASN A 124 9.70 7.77 6.98
N TYR A 125 9.86 6.46 7.13
CA TYR A 125 10.81 5.68 6.35
C TYR A 125 10.55 5.80 4.85
N ALA A 126 9.28 5.75 4.42
CA ALA A 126 8.90 5.96 3.02
C ALA A 126 9.35 7.34 2.51
N LYS A 127 9.13 8.40 3.30
CA LYS A 127 9.53 9.77 2.95
C LYS A 127 11.04 9.95 2.94
N GLU A 128 11.75 9.43 3.92
CA GLU A 128 13.19 9.61 4.07
C GLU A 128 13.98 8.81 3.03
N ARG A 129 13.57 7.56 2.78
CA ARG A 129 14.29 6.66 1.85
C ARG A 129 13.87 6.83 0.40
N TYR A 130 12.58 7.04 0.14
CA TYR A 130 12.02 7.05 -1.21
C TYR A 130 11.51 8.44 -1.65
N GLY A 131 11.45 9.41 -0.74
CA GLY A 131 10.90 10.75 -1.00
C GLY A 131 9.38 10.84 -0.83
N SER A 132 8.64 9.74 -1.01
CA SER A 132 7.18 9.69 -0.80
C SER A 132 6.67 8.26 -0.60
N ILE A 133 5.43 8.13 -0.11
CA ILE A 133 4.73 6.84 -0.03
C ILE A 133 4.55 6.23 -1.43
N GLU A 134 4.20 7.04 -2.42
CA GLU A 134 4.00 6.57 -3.80
C GLU A 134 5.30 6.01 -4.40
N ALA A 135 6.43 6.68 -4.15
CA ALA A 135 7.74 6.21 -4.60
C ALA A 135 8.15 4.90 -3.90
N ALA A 136 7.86 4.75 -2.60
CA ALA A 136 8.09 3.51 -1.87
C ALA A 136 7.27 2.33 -2.44
N ILE A 137 5.98 2.56 -2.74
CA ILE A 137 5.11 1.56 -3.36
C ILE A 137 5.63 1.18 -4.75
N ALA A 138 5.98 2.15 -5.59
CA ALA A 138 6.52 1.90 -6.92
C ALA A 138 7.83 1.10 -6.85
N PHE A 139 8.71 1.44 -5.91
CA PHE A 139 9.93 0.70 -5.66
C PHE A 139 9.65 -0.74 -5.27
N ARG A 140 8.73 -0.97 -4.34
CA ARG A 140 8.37 -2.31 -3.86
C ARG A 140 7.74 -3.17 -4.94
N GLN A 141 6.87 -2.60 -5.76
CA GLN A 141 6.28 -3.30 -6.91
C GLN A 141 7.34 -3.72 -7.94
N ALA A 142 8.40 -2.91 -8.12
CA ALA A 142 9.49 -3.21 -9.05
C ALA A 142 10.54 -4.19 -8.49
N ASN A 143 10.71 -4.25 -7.16
CA ASN A 143 11.83 -4.95 -6.55
C ASN A 143 11.44 -6.09 -5.59
N ASN A 144 10.16 -6.20 -5.21
CA ASN A 144 9.66 -7.15 -4.22
C ASN A 144 10.26 -6.99 -2.81
N TRP A 145 10.89 -5.84 -2.54
CA TRP A 145 11.34 -5.39 -1.22
C TRP A 145 11.15 -3.88 -1.11
N TRP A 146 11.15 -3.35 0.11
CA TRP A 146 10.97 -1.91 0.37
C TRP A 146 11.84 -1.45 1.54
#